data_AF-A0A7J5W8F2-F1
#
_entry.id   AF-A0A7J5W8F2-F1
#
_cell.length_a   1.000
_cell.length_b   1.000
_cell.length_c   1.000
_cell.angle_alpha   90.00
_cell.angle_beta   90.00
_cell.angle_gamma   90.00
#
_symmetry.space_group_name_H-M   'P 1'
#
loop_
_entity.id
_entity.type
_entity.pdbx_description
1 polymer ?
#
loop_
_entity_poly.entity_id
_entity_poly.type
_entity_poly.pdbx_seq_one_letter_code
_entity_poly.pdbx_strand_id
1 'polypeptide(L)'
;MSGDKKRANDDALLNLEEKSLEELRGLLDSIYEEEQAVSYRRRVLHGKIDILRAELVGRLKSQREGGEGVVSGHDIERLIGILSSDLHGVSKYDVAAVSDDDWDE
;
A
#
# COMPACT_ATOMS: atom_id res chain seq x y z
N MET A 1 -10.50 -14.38 -9.88
CA MET A 1 -9.54 -15.40 -10.35
C MET A 1 -8.10 -15.14 -9.87
N SER A 2 -7.86 -14.18 -8.97
CA SER A 2 -6.48 -13.75 -8.63
C SER A 2 -5.86 -14.49 -7.44
N GLY A 3 -6.66 -14.96 -6.48
CA GLY A 3 -6.17 -15.77 -5.34
C GLY A 3 -5.53 -17.11 -5.76
N ASP A 4 -5.96 -17.65 -6.90
CA ASP A 4 -5.36 -18.86 -7.50
C ASP A 4 -3.97 -18.60 -8.07
N LYS A 5 -3.69 -17.37 -8.52
CA LYS A 5 -2.44 -16.98 -9.17
C LYS A 5 -1.28 -16.87 -8.17
N LYS A 6 -1.56 -16.30 -6.99
CA LYS A 6 -0.58 -16.23 -5.88
C LYS A 6 -0.18 -17.61 -5.37
N ARG A 7 -1.15 -18.52 -5.19
CA ARG A 7 -0.85 -19.92 -4.83
C ARG A 7 -0.08 -20.64 -5.92
N ALA A 8 -0.42 -20.42 -7.19
CA ALA A 8 0.32 -20.99 -8.31
C ALA A 8 1.78 -20.50 -8.37
N ASN A 9 2.05 -19.24 -8.00
CA ASN A 9 3.43 -18.72 -7.93
C ASN A 9 4.19 -19.23 -6.71
N ASP A 10 3.57 -19.33 -5.53
CA ASP A 10 4.19 -19.96 -4.35
C ASP A 10 4.50 -21.45 -4.60
N ASP A 11 3.60 -22.16 -5.28
CA ASP A 11 3.82 -23.55 -5.70
C ASP A 11 4.88 -23.66 -6.82
N ALA A 12 5.04 -22.62 -7.65
CA ALA A 12 6.07 -22.57 -8.70
C ALA A 12 7.49 -22.41 -8.14
N LEU A 13 7.63 -21.97 -6.89
CA LEU A 13 8.90 -21.97 -6.15
C LEU A 13 9.28 -23.36 -5.61
N LEU A 14 8.39 -24.35 -5.71
CA LEU A 14 8.71 -25.74 -5.39
C LEU A 14 9.47 -26.39 -6.56
N ASN A 15 10.39 -27.29 -6.24
CA ASN A 15 11.17 -28.08 -7.20
C ASN A 15 12.01 -27.24 -8.20
N LEU A 16 12.60 -26.13 -7.73
CA LEU A 16 13.48 -25.29 -8.57
C LEU A 16 14.64 -26.07 -9.20
N GLU A 17 15.16 -27.10 -8.50
CA GLU A 17 16.25 -27.96 -8.98
C GLU A 17 15.87 -28.79 -10.22
N GLU A 18 14.58 -29.04 -10.43
CA GLU A 18 14.07 -29.82 -11.56
C GLU A 18 13.77 -28.93 -12.79
N LYS A 19 13.76 -27.61 -12.62
CA LYS A 19 13.46 -26.65 -13.70
C LYS A 19 14.70 -26.40 -14.56
N SER A 20 14.48 -26.29 -15.86
CA SER A 20 15.48 -25.82 -16.81
C SER A 20 15.76 -24.32 -16.63
N LEU A 21 16.91 -23.88 -17.15
CA LEU A 21 17.29 -22.45 -17.14
C LEU A 21 16.24 -21.56 -17.83
N GLU A 22 15.59 -22.05 -18.88
CA GLU A 22 14.56 -21.32 -19.62
C GLU A 22 13.28 -21.16 -18.79
N GLU A 23 12.86 -22.23 -18.11
CA GLU A 23 11.69 -22.18 -17.21
C GLU A 23 11.93 -21.25 -16.03
N LEU A 24 13.15 -21.23 -15.48
CA LEU A 24 13.51 -20.31 -14.41
C LEU A 24 13.48 -18.85 -14.86
N ARG A 25 13.91 -18.56 -16.08
CA ARG A 25 13.82 -17.20 -16.65
C ARG A 25 12.37 -16.79 -16.86
N GLY A 26 11.54 -17.66 -17.44
CA GLY A 26 10.11 -17.37 -17.62
C GLY A 26 9.39 -17.15 -16.29
N LEU A 27 9.71 -17.95 -15.25
CA LEU A 27 9.18 -17.73 -13.91
C LEU A 27 9.62 -16.38 -13.33
N LEU A 28 10.90 -16.04 -13.47
CA LEU A 28 11.43 -14.76 -13.01
C LEU A 28 10.75 -13.56 -13.68
N ASP A 29 10.57 -13.61 -15.01
CA ASP A 29 9.88 -12.57 -15.76
C ASP A 29 8.43 -12.40 -15.29
N SER A 30 7.72 -13.51 -15.06
CA SER A 30 6.34 -13.47 -14.55
C SER A 30 6.24 -12.84 -13.15
N ILE A 31 7.21 -13.12 -12.27
CA ILE A 31 7.28 -12.52 -10.92
C ILE A 31 7.61 -11.03 -11.03
N TYR A 32 8.50 -10.64 -11.95
CA TYR A 32 8.78 -9.21 -12.18
C TYR A 32 7.57 -8.45 -12.71
N GLU A 33 6.79 -9.04 -13.61
CA GLU A 33 5.53 -8.43 -14.07
C GLU A 33 4.54 -8.23 -12.91
N GLU A 34 4.37 -9.24 -12.06
CA GLU A 34 3.52 -9.14 -10.87
C GLU A 34 4.02 -8.08 -9.89
N GLU A 35 5.32 -8.07 -9.59
CA GLU A 35 5.94 -7.07 -8.73
C GLU A 35 5.70 -5.65 -9.27
N GLN A 36 5.90 -5.43 -10.56
CA GLN A 36 5.69 -4.12 -11.18
C GLN A 36 4.24 -3.65 -11.06
N ALA A 37 3.27 -4.55 -11.25
CA ALA A 37 1.85 -4.24 -11.08
C ALA A 37 1.53 -3.83 -9.63
N VAL A 38 2.03 -4.60 -8.64
CA VAL A 38 1.88 -4.29 -7.21
C VAL A 38 2.55 -2.96 -6.87
N SER A 39 3.77 -2.74 -7.37
CA SER A 39 4.52 -1.50 -7.16
C SER A 39 3.83 -0.28 -7.76
N TYR A 40 3.23 -0.41 -8.95
CA TYR A 40 2.43 0.66 -9.56
C TYR A 40 1.21 0.99 -8.69
N ARG A 41 0.44 -0.02 -8.30
CA ARG A 41 -0.73 0.14 -7.45
C ARG A 41 -0.39 0.79 -6.11
N ARG A 42 0.71 0.34 -5.48
CA ARG A 42 1.25 0.93 -4.25
C ARG A 42 1.51 2.43 -4.43
N ARG A 43 2.17 2.85 -5.52
CA ARG A 43 2.44 4.27 -5.79
C ARG A 43 1.15 5.08 -5.96
N VAL A 44 0.17 4.56 -6.69
CA VAL A 44 -1.13 5.23 -6.89
C VAL A 44 -1.87 5.41 -5.56
N LEU A 45 -1.91 4.36 -4.73
CA LEU A 45 -2.55 4.43 -3.41
C LEU A 45 -1.84 5.42 -2.49
N HIS A 46 -0.50 5.41 -2.44
CA HIS A 46 0.26 6.42 -1.69
C HIS A 46 -0.09 7.84 -2.16
N GLY A 47 -0.13 8.09 -3.47
CA GLY A 47 -0.53 9.41 -3.99
C GLY A 47 -1.93 9.84 -3.54
N LYS A 48 -2.91 8.93 -3.56
CA LYS A 48 -4.28 9.20 -3.05
C LYS A 48 -4.27 9.50 -1.55
N ILE A 49 -3.53 8.71 -0.77
CA ILE A 49 -3.37 8.91 0.68
C ILE A 49 -2.75 10.28 0.97
N ASP A 50 -1.71 10.66 0.24
CA ASP A 50 -1.00 11.92 0.43
C ASP A 50 -1.87 13.14 0.12
N ILE A 51 -2.70 13.07 -0.94
CA ILE A 51 -3.67 14.13 -1.25
C ILE A 51 -4.67 14.30 -0.10
N LEU A 52 -5.25 13.19 0.39
CA LEU A 52 -6.21 13.23 1.49
C LEU A 52 -5.56 13.74 2.78
N ARG A 53 -4.32 13.33 3.04
CA ARG A 53 -3.52 13.79 4.18
C ARG A 53 -3.28 15.30 4.11
N ALA A 54 -2.89 15.82 2.94
CA ALA A 54 -2.67 17.24 2.73
C ALA A 54 -3.95 18.06 2.96
N GLU A 55 -5.09 17.57 2.47
CA GLU A 55 -6.40 18.20 2.70
C GLU A 55 -6.77 18.22 4.19
N LEU A 56 -6.60 17.11 4.91
CA LEU A 56 -6.88 17.04 6.35
C LEU A 56 -6.00 18.03 7.14
N VAL A 57 -4.71 18.11 6.81
CA VAL A 57 -3.79 19.09 7.41
C VAL A 57 -4.24 20.51 7.07
N GLY A 58 -4.64 20.76 5.82
CA GLY A 58 -5.17 22.04 5.36
C GLY A 58 -6.39 22.48 6.17
N ARG A 59 -7.39 21.61 6.32
CA ARG A 59 -8.59 21.88 7.13
C ARG A 59 -8.28 22.19 8.58
N LEU A 60 -7.37 21.42 9.19
CA LEU A 60 -6.96 21.66 10.57
C LEU A 60 -6.26 23.02 10.73
N LYS A 61 -5.50 23.46 9.73
CA LYS A 61 -4.90 24.81 9.71
C LYS A 61 -5.96 25.90 9.51
N SER A 62 -6.87 25.76 8.55
CA SER A 62 -7.91 26.77 8.28
C SER A 62 -8.90 26.95 9.44
N GLN A 63 -9.22 25.89 10.20
CA GLN A 63 -10.01 26.00 11.44
C GLN A 63 -9.35 26.94 12.47
N ARG A 64 -8.01 27.09 12.45
CA ARG A 64 -7.30 28.00 13.36
C ARG A 64 -7.36 29.45 12.92
N GLU A 65 -7.18 29.70 11.63
CA GLU A 65 -7.19 31.07 11.06
C GLU A 65 -8.55 31.76 11.32
N GLY A 66 -9.61 30.98 11.51
CA GLY A 66 -10.95 31.43 11.86
C GLY A 66 -11.20 31.82 13.33
N GLY A 67 -10.23 31.71 14.26
CA GLY A 67 -10.35 32.37 15.58
C GLY A 67 -9.94 31.60 16.85
N GLU A 68 -9.20 30.50 16.78
CA GLU A 68 -8.65 29.85 17.99
C GLU A 68 -7.12 30.02 18.07
N GLY A 69 -6.71 31.08 18.78
CA GLY A 69 -5.32 31.33 19.11
C GLY A 69 -4.79 30.31 20.11
N VAL A 70 -3.62 29.73 19.77
CA VAL A 70 -2.83 28.71 20.49
C VAL A 70 -3.09 27.28 20.02
N VAL A 71 -2.00 26.63 19.57
CA VAL A 71 -1.96 25.21 19.22
C VAL A 71 -2.19 24.38 20.48
N SER A 72 -3.33 23.67 20.57
CA SER A 72 -3.54 22.73 21.68
C SER A 72 -2.68 21.49 21.48
N GLY A 73 -2.26 20.85 22.58
CA GLY A 73 -1.49 19.59 22.52
C GLY A 73 -2.24 18.49 21.75
N HIS A 74 -3.57 18.48 21.85
CA HIS A 74 -4.44 17.55 21.14
C HIS A 74 -4.40 17.72 19.61
N ASP A 75 -4.18 18.94 19.10
CA ASP A 75 -4.05 19.13 17.65
C ASP A 75 -2.70 18.63 17.12
N ILE A 76 -1.66 18.73 17.94
CA ILE A 76 -0.34 18.17 17.63
C ILE A 76 -0.44 16.64 17.58
N GLU A 77 -1.12 16.03 18.55
CA GLU A 77 -1.39 14.59 18.54
C GLU A 77 -2.16 14.13 17.30
N ARG A 78 -3.17 14.90 16.86
CA ARG A 78 -3.89 14.62 15.61
C ARG A 78 -3.00 14.72 14.37
N LEU A 79 -2.16 15.75 14.29
CA LEU A 79 -1.19 15.90 13.18
C LEU A 79 -0.18 14.75 13.18
N ILE A 80 0.33 14.38 14.35
CA ILE A 80 1.22 13.22 14.50
C ILE A 80 0.51 11.96 14.03
N GLY A 81 -0.75 11.72 14.40
CA GLY A 81 -1.51 10.56 13.91
C GLY A 81 -1.69 10.55 12.39
N ILE A 82 -1.99 11.72 11.80
CA ILE A 82 -2.17 11.89 10.36
C ILE A 82 -0.86 11.63 9.60
N LEU A 83 0.26 12.15 10.09
CA LEU A 83 1.57 12.09 9.42
C LEU A 83 2.34 10.80 9.74
N SER A 84 2.18 10.23 10.93
CA SER A 84 2.91 9.05 11.40
C SER A 84 2.24 7.72 11.01
N SER A 85 1.06 7.77 10.39
CA SER A 85 0.35 6.58 9.90
C SER A 85 1.13 5.80 8.82
N ASP A 86 2.10 6.44 8.14
CA ASP A 86 3.01 5.77 7.21
C ASP A 86 4.18 5.03 7.90
N LEU A 87 4.50 5.38 9.15
CA LEU A 87 5.77 4.97 9.78
C LEU A 87 5.69 3.61 10.48
N HIS A 88 4.49 3.15 10.84
CA HIS A 88 4.34 2.04 11.79
C HIS A 88 4.51 0.64 11.17
N GLY A 89 4.64 0.50 9.84
CA GLY A 89 4.96 -0.78 9.17
C GLY A 89 3.91 -1.91 9.30
N VAL A 90 3.00 -1.82 10.27
CA VAL A 90 1.90 -2.74 10.51
C VAL A 90 0.64 -2.11 9.92
N SER A 91 0.21 -2.64 8.78
CA SER A 91 -1.04 -2.21 8.14
C SER A 91 -2.21 -2.50 9.09
N LYS A 92 -3.03 -1.49 9.37
CA LYS A 92 -4.32 -1.64 10.06
C LYS A 92 -5.29 -2.56 9.27
N TYR A 93 -5.05 -2.69 7.96
CA TYR A 93 -5.80 -3.55 7.06
C TYR A 93 -5.06 -4.88 6.89
N ASP A 94 -5.78 -5.99 7.06
CA ASP A 94 -5.25 -7.32 6.81
C ASP A 94 -5.04 -7.51 5.29
N VAL A 95 -3.81 -7.32 4.84
CA VAL A 95 -3.43 -7.40 3.41
C VAL A 95 -3.43 -8.86 2.93
N ALA A 96 -3.41 -9.84 3.84
CA ALA A 96 -3.43 -11.26 3.48
C ALA A 96 -4.84 -11.77 3.16
N ALA A 97 -5.89 -11.05 3.61
CA ALA A 97 -7.29 -11.40 3.39
C ALA A 97 -7.95 -10.64 2.22
N VAL A 98 -7.30 -9.60 1.68
CA VAL A 98 -7.83 -8.83 0.55
C VAL A 98 -7.66 -9.62 -0.74
N SER A 99 -8.77 -9.90 -1.42
CA SER A 99 -8.74 -10.49 -2.76
C SER A 99 -8.47 -9.38 -3.78
N ASP A 100 -7.62 -9.65 -4.78
CA ASP A 100 -7.33 -8.67 -5.84
C ASP A 100 -8.54 -8.42 -6.76
N ASP A 101 -9.55 -9.31 -6.75
CA ASP A 101 -10.78 -9.19 -7.54
C ASP A 101 -11.72 -8.06 -7.03
N ASP A 102 -11.52 -7.52 -5.83
CA ASP A 102 -12.40 -6.49 -5.22
C ASP A 102 -12.19 -5.07 -5.77
N TRP A 103 -11.31 -4.86 -6.76
CA TRP A 103 -10.77 -3.53 -7.08
C TRP A 103 -10.80 -3.11 -8.56
N ASP A 104 -11.35 -3.93 -9.45
CA ASP A 104 -11.61 -3.59 -10.84
C ASP A 104 -13.01 -2.93 -10.98
N GLU A 105 -13.11 -1.64 -10.66
CA GLU A 105 -14.27 -0.77 -11.01
C GLU A 105 -13.81 0.49 -11.75
#